data_AF-A0A1C5LYF9-F1
#
_entry.id   AF-A0A1C5LYF9-F1
#
_cell.length_a   1.000
_cell.length_b   1.000
_cell.length_c   1.000
_cell.angle_alpha   90.00
_cell.angle_beta   90.00
_cell.angle_gamma   90.00
#
_symmetry.space_group_name_H-M   'P 1'
#
loop_
_entity.id
_entity.type
_entity.pdbx_description
1 polymer ?
#
loop_
_entity_poly.entity_id
_entity_poly.type
_entity_poly.pdbx_seq_one_letter_code
_entity_poly.pdbx_strand_id
1 'polypeptide(L)'
;MPFHQCKHILIRNITASHILVNTLLLTLVKTMFGSQFDKAEKLLGETPDPLLVYGVEVSIQMYIAELSEPLRELYVVGYSLPTTSEYIYMSTAQKIQHIFSQYIKKQN
;
A
#
# COMPACT_ATOMS: atom_id res chain seq x y z
N MET A 1 2.23 -4.58 -47.09
CA MET A 1 2.87 -4.77 -45.77
C MET A 1 2.31 -3.87 -44.61
N PRO A 2 1.01 -3.53 -44.51
CA PRO A 2 0.51 -2.67 -43.41
C PRO A 2 0.12 -3.42 -42.11
N PHE A 3 -0.19 -4.72 -42.20
CA PHE A 3 -0.66 -5.51 -41.03
C PHE A 3 0.39 -5.69 -39.93
N HIS A 4 1.67 -5.82 -40.30
CA HIS A 4 2.75 -5.97 -39.32
C HIS A 4 2.98 -4.69 -38.50
N GLN A 5 2.85 -3.54 -39.16
CA GLN A 5 2.98 -2.23 -38.52
C GLN A 5 1.81 -1.95 -37.57
N CYS A 6 0.59 -2.33 -37.97
CA CYS A 6 -0.61 -2.21 -37.12
C CYS A 6 -0.51 -3.09 -35.86
N LYS A 7 0.01 -4.33 -35.98
CA LYS A 7 0.30 -5.19 -34.81
C LYS A 7 1.33 -4.56 -33.86
N HIS A 8 2.41 -3.99 -34.38
CA HIS A 8 3.42 -3.32 -33.54
C HIS A 8 2.87 -2.12 -32.80
N ILE A 9 2.05 -1.29 -33.45
CA ILE A 9 1.41 -0.13 -32.82
C ILE A 9 0.46 -0.59 -31.70
N LEU A 10 -0.35 -1.61 -31.97
CA LEU A 10 -1.27 -2.18 -30.98
C LEU A 10 -0.54 -2.72 -29.75
N ILE A 11 0.53 -3.50 -29.95
CA ILE A 11 1.34 -4.05 -28.85
C ILE A 11 1.96 -2.91 -28.02
N ARG A 12 2.53 -1.88 -28.67
CA ARG A 12 3.12 -0.74 -27.95
C ARG A 12 2.08 0.02 -27.13
N ASN A 13 0.89 0.23 -27.67
CA ASN A 13 -0.20 0.91 -26.96
C ASN A 13 -0.70 0.09 -25.76
N ILE A 14 -0.83 -1.23 -25.91
CA ILE A 14 -1.20 -2.13 -24.80
C ILE A 14 -0.13 -2.10 -23.71
N THR A 15 1.15 -2.22 -24.06
CA THR A 15 2.26 -2.17 -23.10
C THR A 15 2.32 -0.81 -22.39
N ALA A 16 2.16 0.30 -23.11
CA ALA A 16 2.15 1.63 -22.53
C ALA A 16 0.98 1.83 -21.55
N SER A 17 -0.22 1.36 -21.91
CA SER A 17 -1.40 1.39 -21.04
C SER A 17 -1.16 0.58 -19.76
N HIS A 18 -0.61 -0.63 -19.89
CA HIS A 18 -0.28 -1.48 -18.74
C HIS A 18 0.75 -0.83 -17.80
N ILE A 19 1.80 -0.21 -18.35
CA ILE A 19 2.81 0.52 -17.56
C ILE A 19 2.19 1.70 -16.81
N LEU A 20 1.33 2.47 -17.49
CA LEU A 20 0.66 3.63 -16.89
C LEU A 20 -0.27 3.21 -15.74
N VAL A 21 -1.08 2.17 -15.94
CA VAL A 21 -1.98 1.63 -14.91
C VAL A 21 -1.20 1.16 -13.68
N ASN A 22 -0.12 0.40 -13.88
CA ASN A 22 0.69 -0.11 -12.76
C ASN A 22 1.41 1.02 -12.00
N THR A 23 1.84 2.06 -12.72
CA THR A 23 2.51 3.21 -12.12
C THR A 23 1.53 4.07 -11.30
N LEU A 24 0.32 4.28 -11.83
CA LEU A 24 -0.74 4.99 -11.11
C LEU A 24 -1.14 4.22 -9.85
N LEU A 25 -1.35 2.91 -9.98
CA LEU A 25 -1.67 2.04 -8.85
C LEU A 25 -0.59 2.10 -7.76
N LEU A 26 0.68 1.96 -8.13
CA LEU A 26 1.79 2.05 -7.17
C LEU A 26 1.83 3.43 -6.49
N THR A 27 1.59 4.50 -7.24
CA THR A 27 1.55 5.86 -6.68
C THR A 27 0.44 5.99 -5.65
N LEU A 28 -0.75 5.49 -5.97
CA LEU A 28 -1.90 5.53 -5.07
C LEU A 28 -1.66 4.69 -3.80
N VAL A 29 -1.11 3.49 -3.94
CA VAL A 29 -0.71 2.63 -2.81
C VAL A 29 0.30 3.36 -1.91
N LYS A 30 1.34 3.98 -2.49
CA LYS A 30 2.32 4.76 -1.72
C LYS A 30 1.68 5.91 -0.95
N THR A 31 0.76 6.64 -1.57
CA THR A 31 0.04 7.73 -0.91
C THR A 31 -0.84 7.22 0.24
N MET A 32 -1.54 6.11 0.03
CA MET A 32 -2.39 5.52 1.06
C MET A 32 -1.58 5.00 2.22
N PHE A 33 -0.75 3.98 2.01
CA PHE A 33 -0.01 3.28 3.07
C PHE A 33 1.09 4.11 3.70
N GLY A 34 1.76 4.97 2.92
CA GLY A 34 2.85 5.81 3.42
C GLY A 34 2.41 6.86 4.45
N SER A 35 1.11 7.14 4.57
CA SER A 35 0.57 8.18 5.46
C SER A 35 -0.25 7.66 6.65
N GLN A 36 -0.55 6.36 6.74
CA GLN A 36 -1.53 5.87 7.72
C GLN A 36 -0.98 5.87 9.15
N PHE A 37 0.27 5.46 9.35
CA PHE A 37 0.92 5.54 10.66
C PHE A 37 1.02 6.99 11.12
N ASP A 38 1.43 7.91 10.24
CA ASP A 38 1.51 9.34 10.57
C ASP A 38 0.13 9.93 10.90
N LYS A 39 -0.93 9.48 10.22
CA LYS A 39 -2.32 9.86 10.55
C LYS A 39 -2.75 9.32 11.90
N ALA A 40 -2.43 8.05 12.20
CA ALA A 40 -2.74 7.43 13.48
C ALA A 40 -2.03 8.14 14.64
N GLU A 41 -0.73 8.45 14.48
CA GLU A 41 0.05 9.24 15.44
C GLU A 41 -0.59 10.63 15.66
N LYS A 42 -0.93 11.34 14.59
CA LYS A 42 -1.59 12.66 14.67
C LYS A 42 -2.97 12.62 15.34
N LEU A 43 -3.75 11.57 15.10
CA LEU A 43 -5.07 11.37 15.71
C LEU A 43 -4.98 11.16 17.22
N LEU A 44 -3.91 10.52 17.68
CA LEU A 44 -3.72 10.17 19.10
C LEU A 44 -3.01 11.27 19.91
N GLY A 45 -2.40 12.26 19.25
CA GLY A 45 -1.79 13.42 19.90
C GLY A 45 -0.31 13.22 20.26
N GLU A 46 0.18 13.99 21.24
CA GLU A 46 1.60 13.94 21.63
C GLU A 46 1.92 12.67 22.41
N THR A 47 2.97 11.95 21.99
CA THR A 47 3.48 10.71 22.62
C THR A 47 2.44 9.57 22.75
N PRO A 48 1.84 9.12 21.65
CA PRO A 48 0.82 8.08 21.69
C PRO A 48 1.41 6.71 22.06
N ASP A 49 0.63 5.88 22.76
CA ASP A 49 0.99 4.48 23.01
C ASP A 49 1.23 3.77 21.66
N PRO A 50 2.42 3.19 21.40
CA PRO A 50 2.73 2.51 20.14
C PRO A 50 1.74 1.39 19.75
N LEU A 51 1.18 0.67 20.73
CA LEU A 51 0.17 -0.36 20.46
C LEU A 51 -1.16 0.27 20.05
N LEU A 52 -1.50 1.42 20.63
CA LEU A 52 -2.70 2.17 20.24
C LEU A 52 -2.54 2.75 18.84
N VAL A 53 -1.34 3.25 18.48
CA VAL A 53 -1.02 3.68 17.10
C VAL A 53 -1.27 2.54 16.12
N TYR A 54 -0.81 1.32 16.42
CA TYR A 54 -1.05 0.16 15.57
C TYR A 54 -2.55 -0.16 15.43
N GLY A 55 -3.29 -0.17 16.54
CA GLY A 55 -4.74 -0.40 16.52
C GLY A 55 -5.51 0.64 15.69
N VAL A 56 -5.16 1.92 15.83
CA VAL A 56 -5.78 3.00 15.05
C VAL A 56 -5.42 2.89 13.57
N GLU A 57 -4.17 2.56 13.24
CA GLU A 57 -3.73 2.39 11.85
C GLU A 57 -4.52 1.29 11.13
N VAL A 58 -4.69 0.12 11.77
CA VAL A 58 -5.52 -0.98 11.23
C VAL A 58 -6.98 -0.55 11.08
N SER A 59 -7.50 0.22 12.04
CA SER A 59 -8.88 0.74 11.99
C SER A 59 -9.08 1.71 10.82
N ILE A 60 -8.08 2.54 10.50
CA ILE A 60 -8.10 3.43 9.33
C ILE A 60 -8.18 2.60 8.04
N GLN A 61 -7.37 1.54 7.92
CA GLN A 61 -7.41 0.65 6.75
C GLN A 61 -8.78 0.02 6.56
N MET A 62 -9.36 -0.54 7.63
CA MET A 62 -10.70 -1.13 7.60
C MET A 62 -11.75 -0.11 7.20
N TYR A 63 -11.73 1.08 7.81
CA TYR A 63 -12.67 2.15 7.50
C TYR A 63 -12.60 2.56 6.02
N ILE A 64 -11.40 2.77 5.47
CA ILE A 64 -11.25 3.15 4.05
C ILE A 64 -11.75 2.02 3.12
N ALA A 65 -11.49 0.76 3.46
CA ALA A 65 -11.97 -0.39 2.68
C ALA A 65 -13.50 -0.56 2.73
N GLU A 66 -14.17 0.02 3.73
CA GLU A 66 -15.63 0.03 3.84
C GLU A 66 -16.29 1.20 3.10
N LEU A 67 -15.56 2.28 2.82
CA LEU A 67 -16.10 3.46 2.13
C LEU A 67 -16.64 3.17 0.74
N SER A 68 -16.00 2.26 -0.02
CA SER A 68 -16.47 1.87 -1.35
C SER A 68 -15.78 0.59 -1.86
N GLU A 69 -16.43 -0.10 -2.81
CA GLU A 69 -15.84 -1.27 -3.49
C GLU A 69 -14.52 -0.95 -4.21
N PRO A 70 -14.36 0.16 -4.95
CA PRO A 70 -13.08 0.48 -5.60
C PRO A 70 -11.93 0.67 -4.60
N LEU A 71 -12.19 1.26 -3.42
CA LEU A 71 -11.18 1.40 -2.37
C LEU A 71 -10.83 0.05 -1.74
N ARG A 72 -11.81 -0.83 -1.56
CA ARG A 72 -11.57 -2.21 -1.11
C ARG A 72 -10.72 -2.99 -2.10
N GLU A 73 -11.07 -2.94 -3.38
CA GLU A 73 -10.32 -3.58 -4.46
C GLU A 73 -8.89 -3.06 -4.52
N LEU A 74 -8.69 -1.76 -4.28
CA LEU A 74 -7.36 -1.18 -4.21
C LEU A 74 -6.50 -1.79 -3.09
N TYR A 75 -7.06 -2.06 -1.91
CA TYR A 75 -6.35 -2.81 -0.86
C TYR A 75 -6.06 -4.25 -1.30
N VAL A 76 -7.04 -4.96 -1.87
CA VAL A 76 -6.86 -6.34 -2.34
C VAL A 76 -5.76 -6.44 -3.39
N VAL A 77 -5.82 -5.59 -4.43
CA VAL A 77 -4.84 -5.55 -5.52
C VAL A 77 -3.48 -5.10 -5.00
N GLY A 78 -3.43 -4.13 -4.08
CA GLY A 78 -2.20 -3.66 -3.45
C GLY A 78 -1.42 -4.81 -2.78
N TYR A 79 -2.11 -5.70 -2.08
CA TYR A 79 -1.51 -6.91 -1.48
C TYR A 79 -1.29 -8.08 -2.45
N SER A 80 -1.91 -8.06 -3.63
CA SER A 80 -1.84 -9.17 -4.60
C SER A 80 -0.72 -9.03 -5.63
N LEU A 81 -0.36 -7.79 -6.02
CA LEU A 81 0.69 -7.56 -7.03
C LEU A 81 2.08 -7.44 -6.39
N PRO A 82 3.12 -8.12 -6.92
CA PRO A 82 4.44 -8.17 -6.29
C PRO A 82 5.05 -6.79 -5.97
N THR A 83 4.96 -5.84 -6.91
CA THR A 83 5.58 -4.51 -6.79
C THR A 83 4.92 -3.64 -5.72
N THR A 84 3.60 -3.77 -5.54
CA THR A 84 2.87 -3.02 -4.50
C THR A 84 2.95 -3.73 -3.16
N SER A 85 2.86 -5.07 -3.13
CA SER A 85 2.95 -5.85 -1.90
C SER A 85 4.33 -5.73 -1.27
N GLU A 86 5.41 -5.71 -2.08
CA GLU A 86 6.77 -5.49 -1.57
C GLU A 86 6.90 -4.14 -0.86
N TYR A 87 6.36 -3.07 -1.45
CA TYR A 87 6.36 -1.75 -0.82
C TYR A 87 5.57 -1.76 0.50
N ILE A 88 4.38 -2.35 0.52
CA ILE A 88 3.56 -2.45 1.72
C ILE A 88 4.30 -3.24 2.80
N TYR A 89 4.84 -4.42 2.47
CA TYR A 89 5.56 -5.24 3.44
C TYR A 89 6.79 -4.54 4.01
N MET A 90 7.61 -3.89 3.18
CA MET A 90 8.80 -3.19 3.66
C MET A 90 8.44 -2.02 4.58
N SER A 91 7.45 -1.20 4.19
CA SER A 91 7.05 -0.03 4.98
C SER A 91 6.36 -0.44 6.29
N THR A 92 5.44 -1.41 6.23
CA THR A 92 4.73 -1.92 7.40
C THR A 92 5.66 -2.69 8.35
N ALA A 93 6.56 -3.53 7.83
CA ALA A 93 7.48 -4.30 8.68
C ALA A 93 8.40 -3.40 9.50
N GLN A 94 8.91 -2.30 8.93
CA GLN A 94 9.73 -1.33 9.66
C GLN A 94 8.96 -0.70 10.83
N LYS A 95 7.70 -0.28 10.61
CA LYS A 95 6.85 0.30 11.66
C LYS A 95 6.45 -0.73 12.72
N ILE A 96 6.04 -1.94 12.31
CA ILE A 96 5.70 -3.03 13.24
C ILE A 96 6.92 -3.42 14.07
N GLN A 97 8.10 -3.59 13.46
CA GLN A 97 9.32 -3.93 14.18
C GLN A 97 9.63 -2.85 15.24
N HIS A 98 9.48 -1.57 14.90
CA HIS A 98 9.66 -0.49 15.86
C HIS A 98 8.66 -0.58 17.03
N ILE A 99 7.37 -0.67 16.73
CA ILE A 99 6.27 -0.73 17.74
C ILE A 99 6.41 -1.94 18.66
N PHE A 100 6.73 -3.11 18.09
CA PHE A 100 6.76 -4.37 18.82
C PHE A 100 8.14 -4.72 19.39
N SER A 101 9.20 -3.97 19.06
CA SER A 101 10.56 -4.23 19.53
C SER A 101 10.67 -4.37 21.06
N GLN A 102 9.93 -3.55 21.80
CA GLN A 102 9.90 -3.56 23.26
C GLN A 102 9.18 -4.79 23.86
N TYR A 103 8.30 -5.44 23.09
CA TYR A 103 7.54 -6.62 23.53
C TYR A 103 8.18 -7.93 23.10
N ILE A 104 9.02 -7.91 22.06
CA ILE A 104 9.82 -9.06 21.63
C ILE A 104 11.10 -9.08 22.46
N LYS A 105 11.04 -9.62 23.69
CA LYS A 105 12.26 -9.94 24.45
C LYS A 105 13.13 -10.91 23.64
N LYS A 106 14.46 -10.72 23.65
CA LYS A 106 15.42 -11.75 23.22
C LYS A 106 15.05 -13.06 23.92
N GLN A 107 14.61 -14.06 23.17
CA GLN A 107 14.70 -15.43 23.66
C GLN A 107 16.21 -15.70 23.84
N ASN A 108 16.62 -15.84 25.11
CA ASN A 108 17.98 -16.24 25.48
C ASN A 108 18.29 -17.62 24.93
#